data_AF-A0A9D8XFP5-F1
#
_entry.id   AF-A0A9D8XFP5-F1
#
_cell.length_a   1.000
_cell.length_b   1.000
_cell.length_c   1.000
_cell.angle_alpha   90.00
_cell.angle_beta   90.00
_cell.angle_gamma   90.00
#
_symmetry.space_group_name_H-M   'P 1'
#
loop_
_entity.id
_entity.type
_entity.pdbx_description
1 polymer ?
#
loop_
_entity_poly.entity_id
_entity_poly.type
_entity_poly.pdbx_seq_one_letter_code
_entity_poly.pdbx_strand_id
1 'polypeptide(L)' 'HMPYSTLLMMTAAFGGYENVMKAYEVALEEGYNFGCYGDALLII' A
#
# COMPACT_ATOMS: atom_id res chain seq x y z
N HIS A 1 -4.82 -2.18 -0.93
CA HIS A 1 -5.42 -3.53 -1.04
C HIS A 1 -5.80 -4.02 0.34
N MET A 2 -6.63 -5.07 0.46
CA MET A 2 -6.92 -5.65 1.78
C MET A 2 -5.61 -6.00 2.51
N PRO A 3 -5.52 -5.74 3.84
CA PRO A 3 -4.37 -6.12 4.64
C PRO A 3 -4.17 -7.63 4.50
N TYR A 4 -2.92 -8.07 4.30
CA TYR A 4 -2.51 -9.46 4.00
C TYR A 4 -2.74 -9.99 2.57
N SER A 5 -3.00 -9.13 1.58
CA SER A 5 -2.94 -9.56 0.18
C SER A 5 -1.50 -9.86 -0.26
N THR A 6 -1.32 -10.89 -1.10
CA THR A 6 -0.02 -11.25 -1.71
C THR A 6 0.59 -10.07 -2.48
N LEU A 7 -0.25 -9.22 -3.05
CA LEU A 7 0.16 -7.96 -3.68
C LEU A 7 0.81 -7.00 -2.68
N LEU A 8 0.21 -6.80 -1.50
CA LEU A 8 0.80 -5.95 -0.47
C LEU A 8 2.13 -6.52 0.03
N MET A 9 2.24 -7.84 0.19
CA MET A 9 3.50 -8.51 0.54
C MET A 9 4.57 -8.33 -0.54
N MET A 10 4.21 -8.41 -1.83
CA MET A 10 5.14 -8.21 -2.94
C MET A 10 5.62 -6.75 -3.00
N THR A 11 4.71 -5.80 -2.81
CA THR A 11 5.02 -4.37 -2.73
C THR A 11 5.91 -4.05 -1.53
N ALA A 12 5.65 -4.66 -0.37
CA ALA A 12 6.49 -4.53 0.84
C ALA A 12 7.88 -5.15 0.66
N ALA A 13 8.00 -6.26 -0.08
CA ALA A 13 9.29 -6.84 -0.43
C ALA A 13 10.10 -5.95 -1.38
N PHE A 14 9.42 -5.16 -2.24
CA PHE A 14 10.06 -4.29 -3.21
C PHE A 14 10.45 -2.91 -2.63
N GLY A 15 9.57 -2.31 -1.81
CA GLY A 15 9.75 -0.96 -1.24
C GLY A 15 10.22 -0.91 0.21
N GLY A 16 10.41 -2.06 0.84
CA GLY A 16 10.66 -2.17 2.28
C GLY A 16 9.36 -2.11 3.08
N TYR A 17 9.21 -3.05 4.02
CA TYR A 17 7.98 -3.24 4.78
C TYR A 17 7.58 -1.99 5.57
N GLU A 18 8.52 -1.33 6.26
CA GLU A 18 8.23 -0.11 7.03
C GLU A 18 7.73 1.04 6.15
N ASN A 19 8.36 1.26 4.99
CA ASN A 19 7.99 2.36 4.09
C ASN A 19 6.61 2.13 3.50
N VAL A 20 6.33 0.90 3.07
CA VAL A 20 5.02 0.55 2.48
C VAL A 20 3.92 0.61 3.54
N MET A 21 4.18 0.18 4.77
CA MET A 21 3.21 0.28 5.86
C MET A 21 2.96 1.72 6.30
N LYS A 22 4.00 2.57 6.38
CA LYS A 22 3.83 4.01 6.62
C LYS A 22 3.00 4.68 5.54
N ALA A 23 3.30 4.40 4.27
CA ALA A 23 2.53 4.96 3.15
C ALA A 23 1.08 4.46 3.17
N TYR A 24 0.86 3.21 3.58
CA TYR A 24 -0.46 2.62 3.74
C TYR A 24 -1.27 3.28 4.87
N GLU A 25 -0.64 3.57 6.01
CA GLU A 25 -1.27 4.31 7.12
C GLU A 25 -1.64 5.73 6.71
N VAL A 26 -0.74 6.46 6.04
CA VAL A 26 -1.03 7.81 5.52
C VAL A 26 -2.18 7.77 4.51
N ALA A 27 -2.19 6.78 3.61
CA ALA A 27 -3.26 6.63 2.64
C ALA A 27 -4.61 6.28 3.31
N LEU A 28 -4.60 5.56 4.43
CA LEU A 28 -5.81 5.34 5.24
C LEU A 28 -6.31 6.63 5.92
N GLU A 29 -5.42 7.43 6.50
CA GLU A 29 -5.78 8.71 7.13
C GLU A 29 -6.33 9.72 6.12
N GLU A 30 -5.77 9.76 4.91
CA GLU A 30 -6.20 10.63 3.82
C GLU A 30 -7.43 10.10 3.05
N GLY A 31 -7.96 8.92 3.42
CA GLY A 31 -9.19 8.38 2.85
C GLY A 31 -9.04 7.84 1.42
N TYR A 32 -7.84 7.39 1.04
CA TYR A 32 -7.59 6.81 -0.27
C TYR A 32 -8.40 5.53 -0.49
N ASN A 33 -8.90 5.36 -1.72
CA ASN A 33 -9.67 4.18 -2.06
C ASN A 33 -8.72 3.04 -2.45
N PHE A 34 -8.79 1.93 -1.74
CA PHE A 34 -8.00 0.75 -2.05
C PHE A 34 -8.83 -0.27 -2.86
N GLY A 35 -8.33 -0.70 -4.01
CA GLY A 35 -9.01 -1.72 -4.83
C GLY A 35 -8.44 -1.80 -6.25
N CYS A 36 -9.06 -2.61 -7.12
CA CYS A 36 -8.65 -2.68 -8.53
C CYS A 36 -8.85 -1.38 -9.31
N TYR A 37 -9.70 -0.48 -8.81
CA TYR A 37 -9.95 0.88 -9.34
C TYR A 37 -9.61 1.97 -8.32
N GLY A 38 -8.83 1.60 -7.31
CA GLY A 38 -8.37 2.52 -6.29
C GLY A 38 -7.16 3.32 -6.76
N ASP A 39 -6.65 4.13 -5.85
CA ASP A 39 -5.43 4.91 -6.07
C ASP A 39 -4.18 4.01 -6.07
N ALA A 40 -3.16 4.45 -6.79
CA ALA A 40 -1.92 3.70 -6.99
C ALA A 40 -0.82 4.16 -6.01
N LEU A 41 -0.05 3.19 -5.49
CA LEU A 41 1.16 3.44 -4.73
C LEU A 41 2.36 3.40 -5.67
N LEU A 42 3.10 4.51 -5.79
CA LEU A 42 4.37 4.59 -6.52
C LEU A 42 5.54 4.52 -5.52
N ILE A 43 6.47 3.59 -5.76
CA ILE A 43 7.70 3.44 -4.99
C ILE A 43 8.87 3.81 -5.91
N ILE A 44 9.69 4.78 -5.49
CA ILE A 44 10.86 5.31 -6.21
C ILE A 44 12.07 5.41 -5.27
#